data_AF-A0A508YPN0-F1
#
_entry.id   AF-A0A508YPN0-F1
#
_cell.length_a   1.000
_cell.length_b   1.000
_cell.length_c   1.000
_cell.angle_alpha   90.00
_cell.angle_beta   90.00
_cell.angle_gamma   90.00
#
_symmetry.space_group_name_H-M   'P 1'
#
loop_
_entity.id
_entity.type
_entity.pdbx_description
1 polymer ?
#
loop_
_entity_poly.entity_id
_entity_poly.type
_entity_poly.pdbx_seq_one_letter_code
_entity_poly.pdbx_strand_id
1 'polypeptide(L)'
;MKKKPSVLDQLPELIADPETTGPELEILKHAEIRRQRGNNEEGIAFEIRTKLQPLAIGQKLSPKVVDFLTAISARYLGMGNRGNIIF
;
A
#
# COMPACT_ATOMS: atom_id res chain seq x y z
N MET A 1 12.18 -4.39 -22.89
CA MET A 1 12.08 -5.00 -21.54
C MET A 1 10.73 -4.63 -20.95
N LYS A 2 9.82 -5.59 -20.76
CA LYS A 2 8.52 -5.30 -20.12
C LYS A 2 8.80 -5.06 -18.63
N LYS A 3 8.93 -3.81 -18.20
CA LYS A 3 8.97 -3.45 -16.78
C LYS A 3 7.74 -4.06 -16.14
N LYS A 4 7.91 -5.00 -15.20
CA LYS A 4 6.77 -5.52 -14.44
C LYS A 4 6.09 -4.31 -13.80
N PRO A 5 4.76 -4.14 -13.91
CA PRO A 5 4.07 -3.01 -13.30
C PRO A 5 4.45 -2.97 -11.82
N SER A 6 4.83 -1.78 -11.36
CA SER A 6 5.04 -1.53 -9.94
C SER A 6 3.69 -1.65 -9.26
N VAL A 7 3.65 -2.28 -8.09
CA VAL A 7 2.38 -2.34 -7.33
C VAL A 7 1.94 -0.92 -6.98
N LEU A 8 2.89 0.00 -6.80
CA LEU A 8 2.64 1.43 -6.52
C LEU A 8 1.98 2.17 -7.69
N ASP A 9 1.90 1.57 -8.88
CA ASP A 9 1.15 2.12 -10.02
C ASP A 9 -0.36 2.15 -9.76
N GLN A 10 -0.84 1.33 -8.81
CA GLN A 10 -2.24 1.28 -8.38
C GLN A 10 -2.62 2.40 -7.39
N LEU A 11 -1.65 3.16 -6.86
CA LEU A 11 -1.90 4.28 -5.94
C LEU A 11 -2.92 5.30 -6.48
N PRO A 12 -2.78 5.84 -7.71
CA PRO A 12 -3.76 6.78 -8.26
C PRO A 12 -5.16 6.18 -8.39
N GLU A 13 -5.30 4.90 -8.72
CA GLU A 13 -6.59 4.22 -8.79
C GLU A 13 -7.25 4.12 -7.40
N LEU A 14 -6.46 3.76 -6.38
CA LEU A 14 -6.93 3.68 -5.00
C LEU A 14 -7.31 5.05 -4.44
N ILE A 15 -6.58 6.11 -4.79
CA ILE A 15 -6.87 7.49 -4.37
C ILE A 15 -8.13 8.03 -5.05
N ALA A 16 -8.37 7.65 -6.31
CA ALA A 16 -9.56 8.06 -7.06
C ALA A 16 -10.82 7.27 -6.65
N ASP A 17 -10.64 6.18 -5.90
CA ASP A 17 -11.73 5.36 -5.43
C ASP A 17 -12.56 6.08 -4.36
N PRO A 18 -13.91 6.13 -4.49
CA PRO A 18 -14.78 6.83 -3.55
C PRO A 18 -14.94 6.10 -2.21
N GLU A 19 -14.58 4.82 -2.11
CA GLU A 19 -14.64 4.07 -0.85
C GLU A 19 -13.39 4.36 0.01
N THR A 20 -12.23 4.58 -0.65
CA THR A 20 -10.98 4.99 0.00
C THR A 20 -11.10 6.38 0.61
N THR A 21 -11.36 6.44 1.92
CA THR A 21 -11.66 7.71 2.60
C THR A 21 -10.96 7.84 3.95
N GLY A 22 -10.90 9.07 4.46
CA GLY A 22 -10.29 9.35 5.75
C GLY A 22 -8.77 9.05 5.78
N PRO A 23 -8.26 8.38 6.84
CA PRO A 23 -6.82 8.30 7.08
C PRO A 23 -6.08 7.43 6.06
N GLU A 24 -6.72 6.42 5.45
CA GLU A 24 -6.07 5.59 4.42
C GLU A 24 -5.79 6.40 3.14
N LEU A 25 -6.72 7.28 2.76
CA LEU A 25 -6.59 8.15 1.59
C LEU A 25 -5.42 9.12 1.74
N GLU A 26 -5.24 9.70 2.94
CA GLU A 26 -4.13 10.60 3.23
C GLU A 26 -2.77 9.88 3.12
N ILE A 27 -2.69 8.64 3.61
CA ILE A 27 -1.50 7.81 3.51
C ILE A 27 -1.16 7.51 2.04
N LEU A 28 -2.17 7.13 1.24
CA LEU A 28 -2.00 6.83 -0.18
C LEU A 28 -1.58 8.07 -0.98
N LYS A 29 -2.21 9.23 -0.72
CA LYS A 29 -1.82 10.51 -1.34
C LYS A 29 -0.38 10.89 -1.01
N HIS A 30 0.03 10.73 0.23
CA HIS A 30 1.41 11.01 0.64
C HIS A 30 2.41 10.09 -0.08
N ALA A 31 2.08 8.80 -0.19
CA ALA A 31 2.89 7.84 -0.93
C ALA A 31 2.99 8.17 -2.43
N GLU A 32 1.90 8.59 -3.06
CA GLU A 32 1.87 9.00 -4.47
C GLU A 32 2.74 10.25 -4.71
N ILE A 33 2.70 11.23 -3.81
CA ILE A 33 3.61 12.39 -3.87
C ILE A 33 5.07 11.94 -3.81
N ARG A 34 5.41 11.00 -2.93
CA ARG A 34 6.78 10.45 -2.83
C ARG A 34 7.17 9.67 -4.08
N ARG A 35 6.25 8.93 -4.68
CA ARG A 35 6.45 8.20 -5.94
C ARG A 35 6.75 9.17 -7.10
N GLN A 36 5.96 10.23 -7.23
CA GLN A 36 6.17 11.26 -8.26
C GLN A 36 7.50 12.01 -8.10
N ARG A 37 8.00 12.14 -6.87
CA ARG A 37 9.33 12.70 -6.57
C ARG A 37 10.49 11.76 -6.92
N GLY A 38 10.23 10.55 -7.40
CA GLY A 38 11.26 9.57 -7.76
C GLY A 38 11.93 8.91 -6.55
N ASN A 39 11.26 8.89 -5.39
CA ASN A 39 11.79 8.22 -4.20
C ASN A 39 11.81 6.70 -4.37
N ASN A 40 12.65 6.02 -3.57
CA ASN A 40 12.78 4.57 -3.60
C ASN A 40 11.44 3.85 -3.34
N GLU A 41 11.06 2.95 -4.25
CA GLU A 41 9.80 2.20 -4.18
C GLU A 41 9.69 1.35 -2.91
N GLU A 42 10.78 0.69 -2.48
CA GLU A 42 10.80 -0.10 -1.25
C GLU A 42 10.54 0.78 0.00
N GLY A 43 11.09 1.99 0.03
CA GLY A 43 10.87 2.94 1.12
C GLY A 43 9.44 3.45 1.17
N ILE A 44 8.81 3.64 0.00
CA ILE A 44 7.39 4.00 -0.11
C ILE A 44 6.52 2.84 0.36
N ALA A 45 6.79 1.62 -0.11
CA ALA A 45 6.09 0.40 0.28
C ALA A 45 6.15 0.15 1.80
N PHE A 46 7.32 0.32 2.41
CA PHE A 46 7.51 0.20 3.85
C PHE A 46 6.71 1.25 4.64
N GLU A 47 6.70 2.50 4.17
CA GLU A 47 5.91 3.57 4.80
C GLU A 47 4.41 3.27 4.74
N ILE A 48 3.90 2.90 3.55
CA ILE A 48 2.50 2.55 3.33
C ILE A 48 2.09 1.45 4.32
N ARG A 49 2.86 0.36 4.39
CA ARG A 49 2.56 -0.72 5.33
C ARG A 49 2.54 -0.25 6.76
N THR A 50 3.58 0.46 7.20
CA THR A 50 3.71 0.90 8.61
C THR A 50 2.53 1.78 9.03
N LYS A 51 2.04 2.63 8.12
CA LYS A 51 0.92 3.54 8.39
C LYS A 51 -0.46 2.88 8.22
N LEU A 52 -0.63 1.97 7.26
CA LEU A 52 -1.91 1.27 7.02
C LEU A 52 -2.12 0.07 7.95
N GLN A 53 -1.07 -0.60 8.41
CA GLN A 53 -1.16 -1.77 9.30
C GLN A 53 -2.01 -1.53 10.57
N PRO A 54 -1.88 -0.41 11.33
CA PRO A 54 -2.77 -0.16 12.47
C PRO A 54 -4.23 0.08 12.06
N LEU A 55 -4.48 0.63 10.86
CA LEU A 55 -5.83 0.82 10.33
C LEU A 55 -6.45 -0.52 9.88
N ALA A 56 -5.63 -1.44 9.34
CA ALA A 56 -6.03 -2.79 8.96
C ALA A 56 -6.50 -3.59 10.18
N ILE A 57 -5.74 -3.55 11.28
CA ILE A 57 -6.10 -4.21 12.55
C ILE A 57 -7.43 -3.67 13.10
N GLY A 58 -7.68 -2.37 12.92
CA GLY A 58 -8.96 -1.76 13.30
C GLY A 58 -10.13 -2.05 12.34
N GLN A 59 -9.91 -2.82 11.26
CA GLN A 59 -10.87 -3.02 10.16
C GLN A 59 -11.41 -1.70 9.58
N LYS A 60 -10.57 -0.65 9.57
CA LYS A 60 -10.90 0.69 9.07
C LYS A 60 -10.35 0.95 7.67
N LEU A 61 -9.90 -0.09 6.98
CA LEU A 61 -9.41 0.00 5.61
C LEU A 61 -10.48 -0.48 4.65
N SER A 62 -10.55 0.18 3.51
CA SER A 62 -11.37 -0.26 2.39
C SER A 62 -10.83 -1.59 1.85
N PRO A 63 -11.69 -2.50 1.36
CA PRO A 63 -11.26 -3.81 0.85
C PRO A 63 -10.16 -3.72 -0.21
N LYS A 64 -10.22 -2.71 -1.10
CA LYS A 64 -9.20 -2.46 -2.11
C LYS A 64 -7.84 -2.08 -1.53
N VAL A 65 -7.83 -1.31 -0.44
CA VAL A 65 -6.60 -0.89 0.23
C VAL A 65 -5.97 -2.06 1.00
N VAL A 66 -6.80 -2.98 1.53
CA VAL A 66 -6.32 -4.24 2.12
C VAL A 66 -5.66 -5.14 1.07
N ASP A 67 -6.28 -5.30 -0.11
CA ASP A 67 -5.70 -6.07 -1.21
C ASP A 67 -4.36 -5.48 -1.67
N PHE A 68 -4.32 -4.14 -1.83
CA PHE A 68 -3.10 -3.40 -2.14
C PHE A 68 -2.00 -3.58 -1.10
N LEU A 69 -2.34 -3.48 0.19
CA LEU A 69 -1.40 -3.69 1.30
C LEU A 69 -0.81 -5.11 1.28
N THR A 70 -1.64 -6.10 0.94
CA THR A 70 -1.24 -7.49 0.77
C THR A 70 -0.27 -7.65 -0.40
N ALA A 71 -0.57 -7.02 -1.54
CA ALA A 71 0.28 -7.04 -2.73
C ALA A 71 1.64 -6.34 -2.50
N ILE A 72 1.66 -5.21 -1.79
CA ILE A 72 2.89 -4.55 -1.33
C ILE A 72 3.73 -5.51 -0.47
N SER A 73 3.10 -6.12 0.53
CA SER A 73 3.79 -6.98 1.49
C SER A 73 4.39 -8.21 0.81
N ALA A 74 3.66 -8.83 -0.12
CA ALA A 74 4.14 -9.97 -0.89
C ALA A 74 5.34 -9.61 -1.79
N ARG A 75 5.34 -8.41 -2.37
CA ARG A 75 6.31 -8.03 -3.41
C ARG A 75 7.58 -7.36 -2.89
N TYR A 76 7.47 -6.49 -1.90
CA TYR A 76 8.59 -5.66 -1.44
C TYR A 76 9.20 -6.16 -0.13
N LEU A 77 8.48 -6.99 0.64
CA LEU A 77 8.92 -7.37 1.98
C LEU A 77 9.15 -8.88 2.13
N GLY A 78 8.95 -9.64 1.03
CA GLY A 78 8.89 -11.09 1.09
C GLY A 78 7.67 -11.51 1.89
N MET A 79 6.73 -12.19 1.23
CA MET A 79 5.66 -12.89 1.95
C MET A 79 6.30 -13.67 3.10
N GLY A 80 5.91 -13.33 4.33
CA GLY A 80 6.64 -13.66 5.54
C GLY A 80 7.15 -15.09 5.52
N ASN A 81 8.41 -15.25 5.92
CA ASN A 81 8.89 -16.53 6.41
C ASN A 81 7.86 -17.01 7.44
N ARG A 82 7.05 -18.00 7.04
CA ARG A 82 6.02 -18.73 7.78
C ARG A 82 5.83 -18.28 9.23
N GLY A 83 4.89 -17.37 9.45
CA GLY A 83 4.50 -17.00 10.80
C GLY A 83 3.69 -15.72 10.85
N ASN A 84 2.37 -15.87 10.89
CA ASN A 84 1.53 -14.98 11.67
C ASN A 84 1.32 -13.54 11.17
N ILE A 85 0.70 -13.39 10.00
CA ILE A 85 -0.19 -12.24 9.76
C ILE A 85 -1.52 -12.83 9.31
N ILE A 86 -2.39 -13.08 10.30
CA ILE A 86 -3.80 -13.39 10.09
C ILE A 86 -4.50 -12.02 10.06
N PHE A 87 -5.12 -11.68 8.94
CA PHE A 87 -6.11 -10.60 8.86
C PHE A 87 -7.41 -11.08 9.48
#